data_AF-A0A1I6QUG8-F1
#
_entry.id   AF-A0A1I6QUG8-F1
#
_cell.length_a   1.000
_cell.length_b   1.000
_cell.length_c   1.000
_cell.angle_alpha   90.00
_cell.angle_beta   90.00
_cell.angle_gamma   90.00
#
_symmetry.space_group_name_H-M   'P 1'
#
loop_
_entity.id
_entity.type
_entity.pdbx_description
1 polymer ?
#
loop_
_entity_poly.entity_id
_entity_poly.type
_entity_poly.pdbx_seq_one_letter_code
_entity_poly.pdbx_strand_id
1 'polypeptide(L)'
;MTLWPFNRLSRGQQVAVVALLAIAAALVAPQVYAFGSGGEGTVKVVEVSGIIDSDTSQQFEDELREARHNDSVEAVVLEVDSGGGQPASSERMYTAVERTTEEMPVTAYVDSMGASGAYYAMAPADRIYVSPSSSVGSVGVTGPAPTPTGPSAGQSGPDKGSLHPEDDRAGTELIQETFIDSVMEQRGDKISLDREEVAHARTYYGVEAVDNGYADRIGTLDDAIHHAADSAGLDSYNLEFNRSESSDVGILGLETTAEGDATIETSDDSSINPYQPQLIAPDVWHHEVAPQLPDSAVAVESGGEQP
;
A
#
# COMPACT_ATOMS: atom_id res chain seq x y z
N MET A 1 -42.53 -13.92 35.79
CA MET A 1 -42.33 -14.88 34.69
C MET A 1 -41.10 -15.72 35.01
N THR A 2 -41.34 -17.01 35.24
CA THR A 2 -40.41 -18.17 35.36
C THR A 2 -39.00 -17.95 35.92
N LEU A 3 -38.88 -18.05 37.25
CA LEU A 3 -37.62 -18.30 37.97
C LEU A 3 -37.12 -19.72 37.65
N TRP A 4 -35.86 -19.80 37.22
CA TRP A 4 -35.09 -21.02 36.92
C TRP A 4 -35.17 -22.08 38.05
N PRO A 5 -35.25 -23.40 37.78
CA PRO A 5 -35.71 -24.41 38.74
C PRO A 5 -34.67 -24.86 39.79
N PHE A 6 -33.74 -24.01 40.23
CA PHE A 6 -32.73 -24.42 41.22
C PHE A 6 -33.22 -24.41 42.68
N ASN A 7 -34.40 -23.87 42.97
CA ASN A 7 -34.92 -23.75 44.33
C ASN A 7 -35.48 -25.06 44.94
N ARG A 8 -35.35 -26.20 44.24
CA ARG A 8 -35.77 -27.53 44.73
C ARG A 8 -34.62 -28.48 45.07
N LEU A 9 -33.37 -28.04 44.95
CA LEU A 9 -32.19 -28.86 45.20
C LEU A 9 -31.60 -28.54 46.58
N SER A 10 -31.21 -29.58 47.32
CA SER A 10 -30.48 -29.42 48.59
C SER A 10 -29.11 -28.79 48.34
N ARG A 11 -28.51 -28.16 49.37
CA ARG A 11 -27.15 -27.57 49.27
C ARG A 11 -26.11 -28.54 48.70
N GLY A 12 -26.20 -29.83 49.05
CA GLY A 12 -25.31 -30.87 48.50
C GLY A 12 -25.51 -31.11 47.00
N GLN A 13 -26.74 -31.04 46.51
CA GLN A 13 -27.04 -31.18 45.08
C GLN A 13 -26.63 -29.94 44.28
N GLN A 14 -26.71 -28.74 44.86
CA GLN A 14 -26.21 -27.52 44.22
C GLN A 14 -24.69 -27.57 44.03
N VAL A 15 -23.95 -28.01 45.06
CA VAL A 15 -22.50 -28.21 44.97
C VAL A 15 -22.15 -29.26 43.92
N ALA A 16 -22.90 -30.37 43.85
CA ALA A 16 -22.68 -31.42 42.86
C ALA A 16 -22.91 -30.92 41.43
N VAL A 17 -23.94 -30.09 41.18
CA VAL A 17 -24.21 -29.50 39.86
C VAL A 17 -23.09 -28.53 39.46
N VAL A 18 -22.64 -27.66 40.37
CA VAL A 18 -21.54 -26.73 40.08
C VAL A 18 -20.24 -27.50 39.81
N ALA A 19 -19.94 -28.55 40.57
CA ALA A 19 -18.78 -29.39 40.32
C ALA A 19 -18.85 -30.11 38.95
N LEU A 20 -20.02 -30.64 38.58
CA LEU A 20 -20.23 -31.25 37.26
C LEU A 20 -20.10 -30.24 36.12
N LEU A 21 -20.62 -29.02 36.28
CA LEU A 21 -20.45 -27.96 35.29
C LEU A 21 -18.99 -27.52 35.17
N ALA A 22 -18.25 -27.43 36.28
CA ALA A 22 -16.82 -27.13 36.26
C ALA A 22 -16.00 -28.23 35.58
N ILE A 23 -16.34 -29.50 35.82
CA ILE A 23 -15.71 -30.64 35.14
C ILE A 23 -16.06 -30.65 33.65
N ALA A 24 -17.32 -30.40 33.29
CA ALA A 24 -17.72 -30.29 31.89
C ALA A 24 -17.00 -29.13 31.18
N ALA A 25 -16.90 -27.97 31.83
CA ALA A 25 -16.13 -26.83 31.31
C ALA A 25 -14.64 -27.18 31.18
N ALA A 26 -14.04 -27.87 32.15
CA ALA A 26 -12.64 -28.29 32.09
C ALA A 26 -12.36 -29.37 31.03
N LEU A 27 -13.36 -30.19 30.66
CA LEU A 27 -13.25 -31.17 29.58
C LEU A 27 -13.43 -30.53 28.20
N VAL A 28 -14.27 -29.50 28.09
CA VAL A 28 -14.58 -28.81 26.84
C VAL A 28 -13.55 -27.70 26.53
N ALA A 29 -13.01 -27.02 27.54
CA ALA A 29 -12.06 -25.91 27.36
C ALA A 29 -10.82 -26.28 26.54
N PRO A 30 -10.14 -27.44 26.76
CA PRO A 30 -9.02 -27.86 25.92
C PRO A 30 -9.44 -28.14 24.47
N GLN A 31 -10.67 -28.60 24.24
CA GLN A 31 -11.17 -28.86 22.89
C GLN A 31 -11.51 -27.55 22.18
N VAL A 32 -12.15 -26.60 22.85
CA VAL A 32 -12.41 -25.25 22.31
C VAL A 32 -11.10 -24.52 22.02
N TYR A 33 -10.11 -24.63 22.91
CA TYR A 33 -8.77 -24.09 22.69
C TYR A 33 -8.06 -24.77 21.51
N ALA A 34 -8.16 -26.10 21.40
CA ALA A 34 -7.61 -26.85 20.27
C ALA A 34 -8.34 -26.59 18.94
N PHE A 35 -9.62 -26.23 18.97
CA PHE A 35 -10.39 -25.79 17.80
C PHE A 35 -10.06 -24.36 17.38
N GLY A 36 -9.52 -23.53 18.28
CA GLY A 36 -8.94 -22.22 17.94
C GLY A 36 -7.46 -22.28 17.54
N SER A 37 -6.78 -23.42 17.74
CA SER A 37 -5.36 -23.60 17.42
C SER A 37 -5.12 -24.59 16.26
N GLY A 38 -6.06 -24.63 15.30
CA GLY A 38 -6.06 -25.56 14.18
C GLY A 38 -5.19 -25.07 13.01
N GLY A 39 -3.87 -25.22 13.12
CA GLY A 39 -2.91 -24.74 12.12
C GLY A 39 -2.59 -23.26 12.33
N GLU A 40 -1.31 -22.90 12.31
CA GLU A 40 -0.91 -21.48 12.32
C GLU A 40 -1.38 -20.87 11.00
N GLY A 41 -2.41 -20.02 11.02
CA GLY A 41 -2.87 -19.29 9.84
C GLY A 41 -1.73 -18.54 9.17
N THR A 42 -1.85 -18.24 7.89
CA THR A 42 -0.78 -17.64 7.10
C THR A 42 -1.09 -16.17 6.83
N VAL A 43 -0.08 -15.33 7.03
CA VAL A 43 -0.05 -13.97 6.48
C VAL A 43 0.75 -14.02 5.18
N LYS A 44 0.09 -13.71 4.06
CA LYS A 44 0.73 -13.70 2.73
C LYS A 44 1.23 -12.29 2.41
N VAL A 45 2.51 -12.18 2.10
CA VAL A 45 3.15 -10.94 1.64
C VAL A 45 3.22 -10.96 0.11
N VAL A 46 2.56 -9.98 -0.50
CA VAL A 46 2.48 -9.81 -1.97
C VAL A 46 3.23 -8.54 -2.35
N GLU A 47 4.22 -8.68 -3.22
CA GLU A 47 5.09 -7.57 -3.64
C GLU A 47 4.46 -6.78 -4.80
N VAL A 48 4.60 -5.45 -4.75
CA VAL A 48 4.29 -4.53 -5.84
C VAL A 48 5.55 -3.72 -6.14
N SER A 49 6.40 -4.23 -7.01
CA SER A 49 7.68 -3.60 -7.34
C SER A 49 7.77 -3.17 -8.81
N GLY A 50 8.45 -2.04 -9.04
CA GLY A 50 8.74 -1.56 -10.39
C GLY A 50 7.55 -0.94 -11.12
N ILE A 51 7.53 -1.07 -12.45
CA ILE A 51 6.50 -0.45 -13.31
C ILE A 51 5.26 -1.34 -13.33
N ILE A 52 4.08 -0.74 -13.15
CA ILE A 52 2.80 -1.44 -13.28
C ILE A 52 2.40 -1.50 -14.76
N ASP A 53 2.40 -2.70 -15.33
CA ASP A 53 2.00 -3.02 -16.70
C ASP A 53 0.97 -4.17 -16.72
N SER A 54 0.66 -4.70 -17.91
CA SER A 54 -0.34 -5.76 -18.04
C SER A 54 0.07 -7.06 -17.35
N ASP A 55 1.35 -7.41 -17.37
CA ASP A 55 1.83 -8.71 -16.89
C ASP A 55 1.96 -8.67 -15.36
N THR A 56 2.58 -7.63 -14.83
CA THR A 56 2.69 -7.38 -13.38
C THR A 56 1.32 -7.27 -12.71
N SER A 57 0.38 -6.52 -13.29
CA SER A 57 -0.96 -6.40 -12.73
C SER A 57 -1.77 -7.70 -12.80
N GLN A 58 -1.56 -8.53 -13.84
CA GLN A 58 -2.20 -9.84 -13.94
C GLN A 58 -1.63 -10.81 -12.89
N GLN A 59 -0.31 -10.86 -12.74
CA GLN A 59 0.34 -11.66 -11.71
C GLN A 59 -0.17 -11.27 -10.32
N PHE A 60 -0.17 -9.98 -10.00
CA PHE A 60 -0.67 -9.47 -8.73
C PHE A 60 -2.15 -9.85 -8.47
N GLU A 61 -3.01 -9.71 -9.48
CA GLU A 61 -4.42 -10.11 -9.36
C GLU A 61 -4.56 -11.62 -9.09
N ASP A 62 -3.76 -12.45 -9.77
CA ASP A 62 -3.77 -13.89 -9.61
C ASP A 62 -3.29 -14.30 -8.20
N GLU A 63 -2.29 -13.63 -7.65
CA GLU A 63 -1.79 -13.86 -6.28
C GLU A 63 -2.83 -13.51 -5.21
N LEU A 64 -3.51 -12.36 -5.35
CA LEU A 64 -4.61 -12.01 -4.44
C LEU A 64 -5.79 -12.96 -4.60
N ARG A 65 -6.07 -13.43 -5.83
CA ARG A 65 -7.11 -14.44 -6.06
C ARG A 65 -6.76 -15.76 -5.38
N GLU A 66 -5.51 -16.19 -5.46
CA GLU A 66 -5.02 -17.37 -4.75
C GLU A 66 -5.14 -17.21 -3.24
N ALA A 67 -4.76 -16.06 -2.69
CA ALA A 67 -4.93 -15.76 -1.26
C ALA A 67 -6.38 -15.95 -0.80
N ARG A 68 -7.34 -15.38 -1.53
CA ARG A 68 -8.79 -15.51 -1.21
C ARG A 68 -9.33 -16.94 -1.35
N HIS A 69 -8.70 -17.79 -2.17
CA HIS A 69 -9.14 -19.19 -2.37
C HIS A 69 -8.36 -20.20 -1.50
N ASN A 70 -7.42 -19.72 -0.69
CA ASN A 70 -6.63 -20.57 0.20
C ASN A 70 -7.10 -20.36 1.64
N ASP A 71 -7.85 -21.33 2.17
CA ASP A 71 -8.39 -21.29 3.54
C ASP A 71 -7.31 -21.17 4.64
N SER A 72 -6.02 -21.41 4.32
CA SER A 72 -4.92 -21.20 5.26
C SER A 72 -4.39 -19.77 5.27
N VAL A 73 -4.69 -18.95 4.25
CA VAL A 73 -4.31 -17.52 4.21
C VAL A 73 -5.42 -16.71 4.87
N GLU A 74 -5.08 -16.06 5.97
CA GLU A 74 -6.06 -15.34 6.79
C GLU A 74 -5.87 -13.82 6.74
N ALA A 75 -4.73 -13.34 6.23
CA ALA A 75 -4.47 -11.93 5.98
C ALA A 75 -3.45 -11.72 4.85
N VAL A 76 -3.49 -10.55 4.23
CA VAL A 76 -2.56 -10.13 3.18
C VAL A 76 -1.81 -8.87 3.60
N VAL A 77 -0.51 -8.84 3.30
CA VAL A 77 0.30 -7.63 3.33
C VAL A 77 0.76 -7.29 1.92
N LEU A 78 0.54 -6.05 1.49
CA LEU A 78 1.08 -5.51 0.26
C LEU A 78 2.41 -4.82 0.56
N GLU A 79 3.53 -5.35 0.06
CA GLU A 79 4.84 -4.71 0.14
C GLU A 79 5.06 -3.89 -1.14
N VAL A 80 4.96 -2.56 -1.04
CA VAL A 80 4.88 -1.65 -2.18
C VAL A 80 6.18 -0.88 -2.36
N ASP A 81 6.78 -1.04 -3.53
CA ASP A 81 7.90 -0.24 -4.02
C ASP A 81 7.74 0.07 -5.53
N SER A 82 6.78 0.95 -5.84
CA SER A 82 6.40 1.29 -7.21
C SER A 82 6.00 2.76 -7.38
N GLY A 83 6.42 3.32 -8.51
CA GLY A 83 6.02 4.66 -8.95
C GLY A 83 4.70 4.67 -9.74
N GLY A 84 4.08 3.51 -9.95
CA GLY A 84 2.87 3.34 -10.75
C GLY A 84 3.16 2.82 -12.16
N GLY A 85 2.24 3.10 -13.09
CA GLY A 85 2.34 2.64 -14.46
C GLY A 85 1.04 2.84 -15.25
N GLN A 86 0.65 1.84 -16.04
CA GLN A 86 -0.51 1.94 -16.92
C GLN A 86 -1.81 2.09 -16.10
N PRO A 87 -2.71 3.04 -16.46
CA PRO A 87 -3.95 3.26 -15.71
C PRO A 87 -4.85 2.02 -15.61
N ALA A 88 -5.05 1.31 -16.73
CA ALA A 88 -5.89 0.11 -16.76
C ALA A 88 -5.30 -1.05 -15.91
N SER A 89 -3.98 -1.18 -15.88
CA SER A 89 -3.29 -2.15 -15.03
C SER A 89 -3.41 -1.79 -13.55
N SER A 90 -3.30 -0.50 -13.23
CA SER A 90 -3.48 0.00 -11.85
C SER A 90 -4.92 -0.21 -11.37
N GLU A 91 -5.92 -0.02 -12.22
CA GLU A 91 -7.35 -0.32 -11.96
C GLU A 91 -7.59 -1.80 -11.68
N ARG A 92 -6.97 -2.69 -12.46
CA ARG A 92 -7.03 -4.13 -12.19
C ARG A 92 -6.54 -4.45 -10.78
N MET A 93 -5.42 -3.86 -10.38
CA MET A 93 -4.86 -4.06 -9.04
C MET A 93 -5.74 -3.44 -7.95
N TYR A 94 -6.23 -2.22 -8.14
CA TYR A 94 -7.19 -1.56 -7.24
C TYR A 94 -8.40 -2.45 -6.96
N THR A 95 -9.06 -2.95 -8.01
CA THR A 95 -10.24 -3.83 -7.89
C THR A 95 -9.87 -5.16 -7.20
N ALA A 96 -8.66 -5.67 -7.42
CA ALA A 96 -8.19 -6.90 -6.79
C ALA A 96 -7.96 -6.71 -5.27
N VAL A 97 -7.41 -5.57 -4.86
CA VAL A 97 -7.23 -5.22 -3.44
C VAL A 97 -8.59 -5.01 -2.79
N GLU A 98 -9.47 -4.23 -3.40
CA GLU A 98 -10.84 -3.98 -2.91
C GLU A 98 -11.58 -5.29 -2.62
N ARG A 99 -11.61 -6.22 -3.58
CA ARG A 99 -12.22 -7.56 -3.38
C ARG A 99 -11.56 -8.37 -2.26
N THR A 100 -10.27 -8.19 -2.04
CA THR A 100 -9.57 -8.89 -0.94
C THR A 100 -9.95 -8.33 0.41
N THR A 101 -10.10 -7.02 0.53
CA THR A 101 -10.55 -6.38 1.78
C THR A 101 -11.96 -6.78 2.19
N GLU A 102 -12.81 -7.20 1.24
CA GLU A 102 -14.14 -7.75 1.54
C GLU A 102 -14.10 -9.14 2.20
N GLU A 103 -12.99 -9.88 2.05
CA GLU A 103 -12.85 -11.28 2.49
C GLU A 103 -11.87 -11.45 3.66
N MET A 104 -10.82 -10.65 3.74
CA MET A 104 -9.76 -10.73 4.76
C MET A 104 -9.02 -9.40 4.96
N PRO A 105 -8.32 -9.21 6.10
CA PRO A 105 -7.54 -8.01 6.32
C PRO A 105 -6.43 -7.82 5.29
N VAL A 106 -6.33 -6.61 4.74
CA VAL A 106 -5.25 -6.20 3.84
C VAL A 106 -4.54 -4.99 4.40
N THR A 107 -3.26 -5.14 4.70
CA THR A 107 -2.40 -4.03 5.15
C THR A 107 -1.34 -3.73 4.08
N ALA A 108 -1.14 -2.47 3.72
CA ALA A 108 -0.04 -2.08 2.84
C ALA A 108 1.14 -1.55 3.68
N TYR A 109 2.36 -1.82 3.22
CA TYR A 109 3.59 -1.18 3.66
C TYR A 109 4.30 -0.62 2.42
N VAL A 110 4.65 0.66 2.46
CA VAL A 110 5.44 1.32 1.42
C VAL A 110 6.89 1.37 1.85
N ASP A 111 7.77 0.72 1.11
CA ASP A 111 9.19 0.71 1.43
C ASP A 111 9.87 2.02 1.00
N SER A 112 10.08 2.21 -0.30
CA SER A 112 10.67 3.45 -0.83
C SER A 112 9.62 4.35 -1.48
N MET A 113 8.76 3.79 -2.34
CA MET A 113 7.80 4.58 -3.11
C MET A 113 6.47 3.83 -3.33
N GLY A 114 5.36 4.56 -3.16
CA GLY A 114 4.01 4.08 -3.42
C GLY A 114 3.22 5.21 -4.05
N ALA A 115 3.51 5.52 -5.30
CA ALA A 115 3.04 6.72 -5.99
C ALA A 115 2.21 6.38 -7.24
N SER A 116 1.35 7.32 -7.67
CA SER A 116 0.48 7.21 -8.84
C SER A 116 -0.27 5.86 -8.86
N GLY A 117 -0.22 5.10 -9.94
CA GLY A 117 -0.92 3.80 -10.05
C GLY A 117 -0.69 2.82 -8.88
N ALA A 118 0.45 2.89 -8.18
CA ALA A 118 0.69 2.07 -6.99
C ALA A 118 -0.11 2.57 -5.78
N TYR A 119 -0.17 3.90 -5.58
CA TYR A 119 -1.05 4.51 -4.58
C TYR A 119 -2.51 4.19 -4.87
N TYR A 120 -2.90 4.23 -6.15
CA TYR A 120 -4.23 3.81 -6.58
C TYR A 120 -4.53 2.37 -6.15
N ALA A 121 -3.65 1.44 -6.54
CA ALA A 121 -3.82 0.02 -6.28
C ALA A 121 -3.99 -0.28 -4.78
N MET A 122 -3.20 0.36 -3.91
CA MET A 122 -3.25 0.12 -2.47
C MET A 122 -4.26 0.98 -1.71
N ALA A 123 -4.94 1.94 -2.35
CA ALA A 123 -5.89 2.83 -1.67
C ALA A 123 -6.99 2.11 -0.87
N PRO A 124 -7.55 0.96 -1.32
CA PRO A 124 -8.55 0.23 -0.56
C PRO A 124 -8.02 -0.48 0.70
N ALA A 125 -6.70 -0.63 0.87
CA ALA A 125 -6.15 -1.36 2.01
C ALA A 125 -6.62 -0.76 3.37
N ASP A 126 -6.92 -1.63 4.33
CA ASP A 126 -7.44 -1.25 5.66
C ASP A 126 -6.52 -0.25 6.37
N ARG A 127 -5.21 -0.47 6.21
CA ARG A 127 -4.13 0.30 6.80
C ARG A 127 -2.96 0.42 5.83
N ILE A 128 -2.39 1.62 5.72
CA ILE A 128 -1.17 1.91 4.97
C ILE A 128 -0.07 2.35 5.94
N TYR A 129 0.99 1.55 6.03
CA TYR A 129 2.24 1.89 6.71
C TYR A 129 3.23 2.47 5.72
N VAL A 130 4.06 3.40 6.19
CA VAL A 130 5.15 4.00 5.40
C VAL A 130 6.39 4.16 6.26
N SER A 131 7.58 4.03 5.67
CA SER A 131 8.80 4.51 6.34
C SER A 131 8.84 6.07 6.34
N PRO A 132 9.56 6.71 7.27
CA PRO A 132 9.59 8.18 7.37
C PRO A 132 10.01 8.90 6.07
N SER A 133 10.94 8.28 5.33
CA SER A 133 11.48 8.79 4.07
C SER A 133 10.82 8.21 2.83
N SER A 134 9.84 7.31 2.97
CA SER A 134 9.09 6.79 1.82
C SER A 134 8.29 7.91 1.16
N SER A 135 7.90 7.69 -0.08
CA SER A 135 7.24 8.68 -0.92
C SER A 135 5.91 8.14 -1.43
N VAL A 136 4.79 8.80 -1.10
CA VAL A 136 3.44 8.34 -1.49
C VAL A 136 2.61 9.46 -2.11
N GLY A 137 1.49 9.10 -2.72
CA GLY A 137 0.56 10.03 -3.35
C GLY A 137 0.77 10.07 -4.86
N SER A 138 0.98 11.25 -5.45
CA SER A 138 0.99 11.42 -6.91
C SER A 138 -0.32 10.95 -7.56
N VAL A 139 -1.46 11.22 -6.90
CA VAL A 139 -2.81 10.86 -7.37
C VAL A 139 -3.15 11.69 -8.59
N GLY A 140 -2.90 11.11 -9.76
CA GLY A 140 -3.02 11.80 -11.04
C GLY A 140 -2.46 10.97 -12.18
N VAL A 141 -2.62 11.52 -13.39
CA VAL A 141 -2.29 10.84 -14.65
C VAL A 141 -1.45 11.79 -15.49
N THR A 142 -0.40 11.26 -16.11
CA THR A 142 0.36 11.96 -17.14
C THR A 142 0.15 11.25 -18.48
N GLY A 143 0.10 12.03 -19.55
CA GLY A 143 -0.11 11.56 -20.91
C GLY A 143 0.82 12.26 -21.89
N PRO A 144 1.03 11.69 -23.09
CA PRO A 144 1.83 12.34 -24.11
C PRO A 144 1.22 13.69 -24.49
N ALA A 145 2.09 14.62 -24.90
CA ALA A 145 1.62 15.89 -25.45
C ALA A 145 0.74 15.62 -26.69
N PRO A 146 -0.38 16.34 -26.85
CA PRO A 146 -1.25 16.17 -28.00
C PRO A 146 -0.48 16.38 -29.33
N THR A 147 -0.61 15.45 -30.28
CA THR A 147 0.08 15.55 -31.57
C THR A 147 -0.87 15.95 -32.69
N PRO A 148 -0.54 16.95 -33.54
CA PRO A 148 -1.39 17.30 -34.68
C PRO A 148 -1.58 16.12 -35.62
N THR A 149 -2.82 15.73 -35.88
CA THR A 149 -3.14 14.66 -36.82
C THR A 149 -3.31 15.18 -38.25
N GLY A 150 -2.72 14.44 -39.21
CA GLY A 150 -2.94 14.65 -40.64
C GLY A 150 -4.33 14.17 -41.10
N PRO A 151 -4.67 14.28 -42.40
CA PRO A 151 -5.96 13.84 -42.91
C PRO A 151 -6.18 12.34 -42.67
N SER A 152 -7.42 11.94 -42.37
CA SER A 152 -7.77 10.56 -42.03
C SER A 152 -7.48 9.60 -43.18
N ALA A 153 -6.74 8.52 -42.90
CA ALA A 153 -6.29 7.53 -43.87
C ALA A 153 -7.39 6.50 -44.22
N GLY A 154 -8.56 6.95 -44.67
CA GLY A 154 -9.64 6.04 -45.11
C GLY A 154 -10.24 5.18 -43.99
N GLN A 155 -10.38 5.76 -42.80
CA GLN A 155 -10.91 5.08 -41.61
C GLN A 155 -12.41 4.78 -41.76
N SER A 156 -12.87 3.69 -41.13
CA SER A 156 -14.26 3.23 -41.23
C SER A 156 -15.25 4.00 -40.35
N GLY A 157 -14.76 4.90 -39.49
CA GLY A 157 -15.55 5.78 -38.63
C GLY A 157 -14.77 7.06 -38.35
N PRO A 158 -15.45 8.16 -38.00
CA PRO A 158 -14.82 9.47 -37.83
C PRO A 158 -13.72 9.47 -36.75
N ASP A 159 -13.88 8.65 -35.70
CA ASP A 159 -13.00 8.65 -34.53
C ASP A 159 -12.01 7.46 -34.51
N LYS A 160 -11.99 6.62 -35.55
CA LYS A 160 -11.27 5.35 -35.54
C LYS A 160 -9.78 5.53 -35.85
N GLY A 161 -8.96 5.68 -34.82
CA GLY A 161 -7.53 5.96 -34.99
C GLY A 161 -7.26 7.41 -35.32
N SER A 162 -8.23 8.30 -35.09
CA SER A 162 -7.96 9.72 -34.88
C SER A 162 -7.36 9.87 -33.49
N LEU A 163 -6.14 10.43 -33.44
CA LEU A 163 -5.55 10.98 -32.23
C LEU A 163 -5.80 12.48 -32.29
N HIS A 164 -7.06 12.91 -32.14
CA HIS A 164 -7.30 14.35 -32.09
C HIS A 164 -6.70 14.86 -30.78
N PRO A 165 -5.90 15.94 -30.82
CA PRO A 165 -5.30 16.50 -29.62
C PRO A 165 -6.24 16.72 -28.43
N GLU A 166 -7.49 17.08 -28.72
CA GLU A 166 -8.50 17.33 -27.70
C GLU A 166 -9.07 16.04 -27.09
N ASP A 167 -9.10 14.95 -27.86
CA ASP A 167 -9.54 13.62 -27.37
C ASP A 167 -8.49 13.03 -26.40
N ASP A 168 -7.20 13.19 -26.70
CA ASP A 168 -6.11 12.72 -25.82
C ASP A 168 -6.13 13.44 -24.46
N ARG A 169 -6.37 14.76 -24.48
CA ARG A 169 -6.47 15.56 -23.25
C ARG A 169 -7.71 15.20 -22.44
N ALA A 170 -8.87 15.15 -23.08
CA ALA A 170 -10.12 14.79 -22.43
C ALA A 170 -10.07 13.37 -21.84
N GLY A 171 -9.42 12.42 -22.55
CA GLY A 171 -9.18 11.08 -22.03
C GLY A 171 -8.29 11.08 -20.79
N THR A 172 -7.22 11.87 -20.78
CA THR A 172 -6.34 11.99 -19.61
C THR A 172 -7.06 12.62 -18.41
N GLU A 173 -7.83 13.69 -18.63
CA GLU A 173 -8.65 14.35 -17.61
C GLU A 173 -9.69 13.38 -17.01
N LEU A 174 -10.36 12.58 -17.84
CA LEU A 174 -11.33 11.59 -17.38
C LEU A 174 -10.70 10.48 -16.51
N ILE A 175 -9.51 10.00 -16.88
CA ILE A 175 -8.80 9.00 -16.08
C ILE A 175 -8.36 9.63 -14.76
N GLN A 176 -7.88 10.88 -14.77
CA GLN A 176 -7.53 11.61 -13.55
C GLN A 176 -8.73 11.77 -12.61
N GLU A 177 -9.90 12.15 -13.13
CA GLU A 177 -11.11 12.29 -12.32
C GLU A 177 -11.50 10.98 -11.66
N THR A 178 -11.51 9.88 -12.43
CA THR A 178 -11.78 8.53 -11.89
C THR A 178 -10.81 8.20 -10.76
N PHE A 179 -9.51 8.42 -10.96
CA PHE A 179 -8.50 8.11 -9.96
C PHE A 179 -8.72 8.93 -8.66
N ILE A 180 -8.93 10.24 -8.77
CA ILE A 180 -9.21 11.09 -7.61
C ILE A 180 -10.47 10.60 -6.89
N ASP A 181 -11.52 10.27 -7.64
CA ASP A 181 -12.80 9.85 -7.06
C ASP A 181 -12.67 8.54 -6.29
N SER A 182 -11.99 7.51 -6.82
CA SER A 182 -11.82 6.25 -6.05
C SER A 182 -10.90 6.45 -4.84
N VAL A 183 -9.86 7.30 -4.92
CA VAL A 183 -9.02 7.61 -3.74
C VAL A 183 -9.83 8.33 -2.66
N MET A 184 -10.66 9.30 -3.05
CA MET A 184 -11.53 10.01 -2.11
C MET A 184 -12.65 9.12 -1.57
N GLU A 185 -13.15 8.16 -2.34
CA GLU A 185 -14.10 7.17 -1.88
C GLU A 185 -13.49 6.26 -0.81
N GLN A 186 -12.29 5.73 -1.05
CA GLN A 186 -11.64 4.79 -0.13
C GLN A 186 -11.03 5.46 1.09
N ARG A 187 -10.48 6.67 0.93
CA ARG A 187 -9.65 7.33 1.94
C ARG A 187 -10.06 8.76 2.28
N GLY A 188 -11.11 9.31 1.69
CA GLY A 188 -11.51 10.70 1.88
C GLY A 188 -11.88 11.06 3.32
N ASP A 189 -12.34 10.09 4.12
CA ASP A 189 -12.59 10.29 5.56
C ASP A 189 -11.29 10.43 6.38
N LYS A 190 -10.17 9.95 5.85
CA LYS A 190 -8.83 10.01 6.47
C LYS A 190 -8.00 11.16 5.94
N ILE A 191 -8.12 11.46 4.65
CA ILE A 191 -7.38 12.52 3.96
C ILE A 191 -7.90 13.89 4.44
N SER A 192 -6.99 14.70 4.97
CA SER A 192 -7.28 16.05 5.47
C SER A 192 -7.33 17.12 4.37
N LEU A 193 -6.79 16.80 3.19
CA LEU A 193 -6.78 17.66 2.02
C LEU A 193 -8.14 17.59 1.31
N ASP A 194 -8.57 18.70 0.73
CA ASP A 194 -9.75 18.68 -0.12
C ASP A 194 -9.44 18.05 -1.49
N ARG A 195 -10.50 17.75 -2.24
CA ARG A 195 -10.40 17.13 -3.57
C ARG A 195 -9.55 17.96 -4.54
N GLU A 196 -9.52 19.28 -4.40
CA GLU A 196 -8.75 20.17 -5.29
C GLU A 196 -7.25 20.04 -5.00
N GLU A 197 -6.85 20.03 -3.73
CA GLU A 197 -5.45 19.79 -3.35
C GLU A 197 -4.99 18.37 -3.70
N VAL A 198 -5.85 17.36 -3.59
CA VAL A 198 -5.56 16.00 -4.08
C VAL A 198 -5.34 16.00 -5.60
N ALA A 199 -6.14 16.77 -6.35
CA ALA A 199 -6.05 16.86 -7.82
C ALA A 199 -4.74 17.49 -8.32
N HIS A 200 -3.98 18.18 -7.46
CA HIS A 200 -2.64 18.65 -7.79
C HIS A 200 -1.59 17.54 -7.90
N ALA A 201 -1.94 16.29 -7.58
CA ALA A 201 -1.09 15.12 -7.75
C ALA A 201 0.30 15.26 -7.10
N ARG A 202 0.38 15.92 -5.95
CA ARG A 202 1.63 16.05 -5.20
C ARG A 202 2.03 14.71 -4.58
N THR A 203 3.33 14.57 -4.36
CA THR A 203 3.91 13.48 -3.60
C THR A 203 4.28 13.96 -2.21
N TYR A 204 4.12 13.11 -1.21
CA TYR A 204 4.36 13.41 0.20
C TYR A 204 5.33 12.40 0.79
N TYR A 205 6.28 12.88 1.59
CA TYR A 205 7.13 11.99 2.38
C TYR A 205 6.32 11.32 3.49
N GLY A 206 6.73 10.15 3.94
CA GLY A 206 5.96 9.33 4.88
C GLY A 206 5.47 10.08 6.12
N VAL A 207 6.31 10.95 6.70
CA VAL A 207 5.91 11.80 7.83
C VAL A 207 4.74 12.75 7.51
N GLU A 208 4.80 13.42 6.36
CA GLU A 208 3.76 14.33 5.89
C GLU A 208 2.52 13.56 5.41
N ALA A 209 2.73 12.38 4.82
CA ALA A 209 1.66 11.51 4.35
C ALA A 209 0.78 11.00 5.51
N VAL A 210 1.37 10.75 6.69
CA VAL A 210 0.61 10.41 7.88
C VAL A 210 -0.14 11.63 8.41
N ASP A 211 0.50 12.81 8.42
CA ASP A 211 -0.12 14.05 8.88
C ASP A 211 -1.31 14.46 7.99
N ASN A 212 -1.21 14.26 6.68
CA ASN A 212 -2.24 14.65 5.73
C ASN A 212 -3.27 13.54 5.42
N GLY A 213 -3.04 12.31 5.90
CA GLY A 213 -3.95 11.16 5.81
C GLY A 213 -3.74 10.23 4.60
N TYR A 214 -2.76 10.52 3.73
CA TYR A 214 -2.39 9.63 2.64
C TYR A 214 -1.85 8.28 3.13
N ALA A 215 -1.21 8.25 4.30
CA ALA A 215 -0.81 7.06 5.01
C ALA A 215 -1.42 7.04 6.40
N ASP A 216 -1.49 5.87 7.01
CA ASP A 216 -2.13 5.71 8.30
C ASP A 216 -1.14 5.70 9.48
N ARG A 217 0.10 5.20 9.28
CA ARG A 217 1.14 5.14 10.31
C ARG A 217 2.56 5.14 9.71
N ILE A 218 3.49 5.66 10.49
CA ILE A 218 4.91 5.32 10.32
C ILE A 218 5.17 3.94 10.90
N GLY A 219 5.89 3.09 10.18
CA GLY A 219 6.30 1.77 10.65
C GLY A 219 7.15 1.02 9.63
N THR A 220 7.39 -0.25 9.91
CA THR A 220 8.14 -1.18 9.05
C THR A 220 7.22 -2.22 8.41
N LEU A 221 7.77 -3.06 7.53
CA LEU A 221 7.09 -4.25 7.02
C LEU A 221 6.63 -5.17 8.16
N ASP A 222 7.46 -5.36 9.19
CA ASP A 222 7.11 -6.20 10.34
C ASP A 222 5.90 -5.62 11.11
N ASP A 223 5.80 -4.28 11.24
CA ASP A 223 4.64 -3.63 11.85
C ASP A 223 3.36 -3.87 11.04
N ALA A 224 3.47 -3.83 9.70
CA ALA A 224 2.36 -4.13 8.80
C ALA A 224 1.91 -5.60 8.89
N ILE A 225 2.87 -6.53 8.94
CA ILE A 225 2.63 -7.97 9.13
C ILE A 225 1.93 -8.23 10.46
N HIS A 226 2.45 -7.68 11.57
CA HIS A 226 1.81 -7.83 12.87
C HIS A 226 0.40 -7.25 12.88
N HIS A 227 0.19 -6.07 12.29
CA HIS A 227 -1.14 -5.48 12.18
C HIS A 227 -2.11 -6.36 11.39
N ALA A 228 -1.67 -6.94 10.27
CA ALA A 228 -2.48 -7.84 9.47
C ALA A 228 -2.85 -9.13 10.24
N ALA A 229 -1.87 -9.74 10.92
CA ALA A 229 -2.07 -10.90 11.78
C ALA A 229 -3.05 -10.61 12.93
N ASP A 230 -2.84 -9.51 13.65
CA ASP A 230 -3.71 -9.08 14.75
C ASP A 230 -5.14 -8.83 14.26
N SER A 231 -5.30 -8.25 13.06
CA SER A 231 -6.60 -7.99 12.45
C SER A 231 -7.34 -9.28 12.06
N ALA A 232 -6.59 -10.34 11.75
CA ALA A 232 -7.13 -11.69 11.52
C ALA A 232 -7.33 -12.49 12.82
N GLY A 233 -6.84 -12.00 13.95
CA GLY A 233 -6.92 -12.70 15.24
C GLY A 233 -5.90 -13.82 15.40
N LEU A 234 -4.75 -13.71 14.73
CA LEU A 234 -3.66 -14.70 14.75
C LEU A 234 -2.63 -14.39 15.84
N ASP A 235 -2.57 -15.20 16.89
CA ASP A 235 -1.51 -15.13 17.92
C ASP A 235 -0.18 -15.77 17.45
N SER A 236 -0.25 -16.69 16.50
CA SER A 236 0.88 -17.40 15.88
C SER A 236 0.54 -17.71 14.44
N TYR A 237 1.46 -17.41 13.51
CA TYR A 237 1.18 -17.48 12.09
C TYR A 237 2.40 -17.89 11.27
N ASN A 238 2.15 -18.45 10.09
CA ASN A 238 3.16 -18.65 9.05
C ASN A 238 3.28 -17.38 8.19
N LEU A 239 4.47 -17.18 7.64
CA LEU A 239 4.71 -16.15 6.64
C LEU A 239 4.96 -16.80 5.28
N GLU A 240 4.18 -16.38 4.29
CA GLU A 240 4.39 -16.73 2.89
C GLU A 240 4.84 -15.48 2.13
N PHE A 241 6.08 -15.48 1.66
CA PHE A 241 6.60 -14.46 0.75
C PHE A 241 6.56 -15.00 -0.66
N ASN A 242 5.83 -14.33 -1.55
CA ASN A 242 5.91 -14.61 -2.98
C ASN A 242 6.75 -13.53 -3.65
N ARG A 243 8.07 -13.62 -3.45
CA ARG A 243 8.98 -12.70 -4.13
C ARG A 243 9.11 -13.16 -5.57
N SER A 244 8.59 -12.35 -6.50
CA SER A 244 8.91 -12.50 -7.91
C SER A 244 10.43 -12.45 -8.03
N GLU A 245 11.07 -13.48 -8.59
CA GLU A 245 12.49 -13.40 -8.94
C GLU A 245 12.60 -12.36 -10.06
N SER A 246 12.70 -11.08 -9.68
CA SER A 246 12.90 -9.98 -10.60
C SER A 246 14.20 -10.25 -11.35
N SER A 247 14.07 -10.52 -12.64
CA SER A 247 15.18 -10.57 -13.58
C SER A 247 15.96 -9.27 -13.46
N ASP A 248 17.29 -9.35 -13.35
CA ASP A 248 18.21 -8.22 -13.20
C ASP A 248 17.81 -7.00 -14.06
N VAL A 249 17.11 -6.04 -13.47
CA VAL A 249 16.92 -4.71 -14.08
C VAL A 249 18.15 -3.90 -13.72
N GLY A 250 19.06 -3.80 -14.68
CA GLY A 250 20.26 -2.99 -14.60
C GLY A 250 19.93 -1.55 -14.22
N ILE A 251 20.19 -1.20 -12.97
CA ILE A 251 20.38 0.17 -12.55
C ILE A 251 21.55 0.69 -13.40
N LEU A 252 21.27 1.69 -14.25
CA LEU A 252 22.23 2.44 -15.07
C LEU A 252 22.53 1.86 -16.47
N GLY A 253 21.51 1.55 -17.27
CA GLY A 253 21.61 1.51 -18.74
C GLY A 253 22.75 0.66 -19.32
N LEU A 254 23.19 -0.36 -18.60
CA LEU A 254 24.21 -1.28 -19.02
C LEU A 254 23.54 -2.65 -19.17
N GLU A 255 23.19 -3.01 -20.40
CA GLU A 255 22.81 -4.38 -20.71
C GLU A 255 24.04 -5.27 -20.53
N THR A 256 24.03 -6.13 -19.51
CA THR A 256 25.00 -7.21 -19.40
C THR A 256 24.57 -8.33 -20.34
N THR A 257 25.08 -8.32 -21.58
CA THR A 257 25.03 -9.53 -22.39
C THR A 257 25.94 -10.58 -21.75
N ALA A 258 25.53 -11.85 -21.80
CA ALA A 258 26.08 -12.96 -21.02
C ALA A 258 27.54 -13.35 -21.35
N GLU A 259 28.29 -12.52 -22.06
CA GLU A 259 29.71 -12.68 -22.34
C GLU A 259 30.36 -11.31 -22.13
N GLY A 260 31.05 -11.14 -21.00
CA GLY A 260 31.54 -9.85 -20.51
C GLY A 260 32.55 -9.13 -21.40
N ASP A 261 32.04 -8.45 -22.43
CA ASP A 261 32.75 -7.40 -23.16
C ASP A 261 31.85 -6.16 -23.25
N ALA A 262 32.30 -5.08 -22.61
CA ALA A 262 31.59 -3.80 -22.61
C ALA A 262 32.03 -2.98 -23.82
N THR A 263 31.27 -3.06 -24.92
CA THR A 263 31.42 -2.13 -26.04
C THR A 263 30.64 -0.85 -25.77
N ILE A 264 31.36 0.29 -25.67
CA ILE A 264 30.74 1.62 -25.70
C ILE A 264 30.34 1.91 -27.14
N GLU A 265 29.06 1.77 -27.46
CA GLU A 265 28.49 2.41 -28.65
C GLU A 265 28.27 3.89 -28.36
N THR A 266 29.04 4.76 -29.03
CA THR A 266 28.77 6.19 -29.05
C THR A 266 27.68 6.45 -30.10
N SER A 267 26.43 6.43 -29.69
CA SER A 267 25.32 6.86 -30.53
C SER A 267 25.22 8.39 -30.49
N ASP A 268 25.63 9.04 -31.57
CA ASP A 268 25.22 10.41 -31.90
C ASP A 268 23.72 10.38 -32.23
N ASP A 269 22.85 10.52 -31.22
CA ASP A 269 21.46 10.93 -31.44
C ASP A 269 20.89 11.67 -30.23
N SER A 270 20.36 12.86 -30.51
CA SER A 270 19.74 13.81 -29.58
C SER A 270 18.36 13.35 -29.08
N SER A 271 18.27 12.11 -28.59
CA SER A 271 17.07 11.61 -27.92
C SER A 271 17.24 11.78 -26.41
N ILE A 272 16.66 12.86 -25.88
CA ILE A 272 16.55 13.06 -24.44
C ILE A 272 15.65 11.94 -23.89
N ASN A 273 16.21 11.11 -23.01
CA ASN A 273 15.46 10.11 -22.25
C ASN A 273 14.48 10.83 -21.29
N PRO A 274 13.15 10.70 -21.47
CA PRO A 274 12.16 11.40 -20.64
C PRO A 274 12.09 10.87 -19.19
N TYR A 275 12.80 9.78 -18.89
CA TYR A 275 12.85 9.16 -17.56
C TYR A 275 14.16 9.43 -16.82
N GLN A 276 15.11 10.18 -17.40
CA GLN A 276 16.19 10.73 -16.60
C GLN A 276 15.68 12.01 -15.89
N PRO A 277 15.84 12.13 -14.56
CA PRO A 277 15.62 13.40 -13.90
C PRO A 277 16.57 14.42 -14.54
N GLN A 278 15.98 15.36 -15.29
CA GLN A 278 16.70 16.53 -15.76
C GLN A 278 17.08 17.33 -14.50
N LEU A 279 18.32 17.17 -14.05
CA LEU A 279 18.90 17.97 -12.98
C LEU A 279 19.08 19.40 -13.51
N ILE A 280 17.99 20.17 -13.53
CA ILE A 280 18.09 21.63 -13.60
C ILE A 280 18.50 22.05 -12.20
N ALA A 281 19.81 22.19 -11.98
CA ALA A 281 20.32 22.77 -10.76
C ALA A 281 19.72 24.19 -10.65
N PRO A 282 18.96 24.53 -9.59
CA PRO A 282 18.63 25.91 -9.33
C PRO A 282 19.94 26.67 -9.10
N ASP A 283 20.03 27.92 -9.59
CA ASP A 283 21.25 28.74 -9.51
C ASP A 283 21.73 28.95 -8.05
N VAL A 284 20.89 28.69 -7.03
CA VAL A 284 21.28 28.73 -5.62
C VAL A 284 20.42 27.77 -4.77
N TRP A 285 21.06 26.85 -4.05
CA TRP A 285 20.45 26.17 -2.90
C TRP A 285 20.54 27.11 -1.69
N HIS A 286 19.43 27.72 -1.29
CA HIS A 286 19.36 28.36 0.02
C HIS A 286 19.09 27.28 1.08
N HIS A 287 20.14 26.87 1.78
CA HIS A 287 19.99 26.05 2.99
C HIS A 287 20.00 27.00 4.20
N GLU A 288 18.82 27.42 4.64
CA GLU A 288 18.67 27.86 6.02
C GLU A 288 18.52 26.59 6.86
N VAL A 289 19.62 26.17 7.51
CA VAL A 289 19.49 25.25 8.64
C VAL A 289 18.56 25.93 9.62
N ALA A 290 17.42 25.31 9.94
CA ALA A 290 16.50 25.84 10.94
C ALA A 290 17.30 26.28 12.17
N PRO A 291 17.08 27.49 12.72
CA PRO A 291 17.85 27.94 13.88
C PRO A 291 17.68 26.90 14.99
N GLN A 292 18.83 26.46 15.52
CA GLN A 292 18.88 25.49 16.62
C GLN A 292 17.83 25.86 17.66
N LEU A 293 16.98 24.90 18.03
CA LEU A 293 16.07 25.06 19.16
C LEU A 293 16.89 25.60 20.34
N PRO A 294 16.48 26.70 20.98
CA PRO A 294 17.25 27.26 22.07
C PRO A 294 17.45 26.16 23.11
N ASP A 295 18.70 25.96 23.53
CA ASP A 295 19.03 25.12 24.68
C ASP A 295 18.08 25.50 25.80
N SER A 296 17.10 24.65 26.05
CA SER A 296 16.24 24.80 27.21
C SER A 296 17.17 24.65 28.40
N ALA A 297 17.50 25.79 28.99
CA ALA A 297 18.15 25.88 30.28
C ALA A 297 17.24 25.15 31.27
N VAL A 298 17.53 23.86 31.48
CA VAL A 298 17.10 23.12 32.64
C VAL A 298 17.71 23.87 33.82
N ALA A 299 16.86 24.67 34.47
CA ALA A 299 17.19 25.31 35.72
C ALA A 299 17.59 24.23 36.74
N VAL A 300 18.85 24.26 37.14
CA VAL A 300 19.26 23.70 38.43
C VAL A 300 19.61 24.89 39.30
N GLU A 301 18.61 25.36 40.05
CA GLU A 301 18.89 26.13 41.26
C GLU A 301 19.59 25.20 42.24
N SER A 302 20.86 25.48 42.54
CA SER A 302 21.46 25.07 43.80
C SER A 302 22.16 26.25 44.42
N GLY A 303 21.51 26.82 45.43
CA GLY A 303 22.04 27.88 46.28
C GLY A 303 23.30 27.43 47.04
N GLY A 304 24.10 28.42 47.43
CA GLY A 304 25.26 28.24 48.31
C GLY A 304 25.97 29.57 48.53
N GLU A 305 25.76 30.15 49.71
CA GLU A 305 26.37 31.37 50.24
C GLU A 305 27.91 31.45 50.11
N GLN A 306 28.38 32.66 49.76
CA GLN A 306 29.41 33.52 50.40
C GLN A 306 30.58 32.88 51.19
N PRO A 307 31.80 33.46 51.13
CA PRO A 307 32.07 34.87 51.47
C PRO A 307 32.75 35.74 50.40
#